data_AF-A0A6H0CHR2-F1
#
_entry.id   AF-A0A6H0CHR2-F1
#
_cell.length_a   1.000
_cell.length_b   1.000
_cell.length_c   1.000
_cell.angle_alpha   90.00
_cell.angle_beta   90.00
_cell.angle_gamma   90.00
#
_symmetry.space_group_name_H-M   'P 1'
#
loop_
_entity.id
_entity.type
_entity.pdbx_description
1 polymer ?
#
loop_
_entity_poly.entity_id
_entity_poly.type
_entity_poly.pdbx_seq_one_letter_code
_entity_poly.pdbx_strand_id
1 'polypeptide(L)' 'MRASKGDKLVQHGRVVGQHDHVVEVVEVLGPEGSPPYRVRAENGHETVMSPGPDCQVKHQEEHRQR' A
#
# COMPACT_ATOMS: atom_id res chain seq x y z
N MET A 1 8.42 -4.76 6.53
CA MET A 1 7.04 -4.49 6.09
C MET A 1 6.49 -5.75 5.44
N ARG A 2 5.21 -6.11 5.70
CA ARG A 2 4.48 -7.17 5.00
C ARG A 2 3.06 -6.68 4.70
N ALA A 3 2.51 -7.06 3.55
CA ALA A 3 1.17 -6.69 3.11
C ALA A 3 0.51 -7.85 2.36
N SER A 4 -0.80 -7.77 2.23
CA SER A 4 -1.68 -8.69 1.51
C SER A 4 -2.47 -7.95 0.44
N LYS A 5 -3.02 -8.69 -0.53
CA LYS A 5 -3.94 -8.11 -1.52
C LYS A 5 -5.14 -7.44 -0.81
N GLY A 6 -5.46 -6.22 -1.22
CA GLY A 6 -6.50 -5.37 -0.65
C GLY A 6 -5.97 -4.35 0.36
N ASP A 7 -4.79 -4.57 0.95
CA ASP A 7 -4.18 -3.61 1.88
C ASP A 7 -3.85 -2.29 1.18
N LYS A 8 -3.85 -1.19 1.93
CA LYS A 8 -3.42 0.12 1.43
C LYS A 8 -2.02 0.45 1.91
N LEU A 9 -1.15 0.88 1.02
CA LEU A 9 0.13 1.48 1.38
C LEU A 9 -0.05 3.00 1.44
N VAL A 10 0.35 3.59 2.54
CA VAL A 10 0.34 5.05 2.75
C VAL A 10 1.78 5.51 2.85
N GLN A 11 2.20 6.37 1.93
CA GLN A 11 3.46 7.07 2.01
C GLN A 11 3.21 8.48 2.52
N HIS A 12 3.68 8.75 3.74
CA HIS A 12 3.56 10.07 4.35
C HIS A 12 4.52 11.05 3.68
N GLY A 13 4.00 12.21 3.29
CA GLY A 13 4.83 13.31 2.78
C GLY A 13 5.76 13.83 3.89
N ARG A 14 7.03 14.08 3.58
CA ARG A 14 8.00 14.62 4.56
C ARG A 14 7.84 16.12 4.85
N VAL A 15 7.02 16.81 4.06
CA VAL A 15 6.85 18.28 4.10
C VAL A 15 5.39 18.63 4.31
N VAL A 16 5.12 19.63 5.15
CA VAL A 16 3.77 20.17 5.40
C VAL A 16 3.12 20.61 4.08
N GLY A 17 1.89 20.15 3.84
CA GLY A 17 1.12 20.43 2.63
C GLY A 17 1.27 19.40 1.49
N GLN A 18 2.19 18.43 1.63
CA GLN A 18 2.24 17.29 0.73
C GLN A 18 1.16 16.29 1.13
N HIS A 19 0.31 15.93 0.16
CA HIS A 19 -0.75 14.95 0.39
C HIS A 19 -0.13 13.56 0.54
N ASP A 20 -0.68 12.77 1.47
CA ASP A 20 -0.32 11.37 1.60
C ASP A 20 -0.58 10.65 0.29
N HIS A 21 0.41 9.90 -0.18
CA HIS A 21 0.23 9.07 -1.37
C HIS A 21 -0.28 7.70 -0.95
N VAL A 22 -1.53 7.40 -1.28
CA VAL A 22 -2.20 6.16 -0.93
C VAL A 22 -2.40 5.30 -2.17
N VAL A 23 -1.96 4.04 -2.10
CA VAL A 23 -2.15 3.05 -3.16
C VAL A 23 -2.65 1.73 -2.59
N GLU A 24 -3.46 1.00 -3.35
CA GLU A 24 -3.98 -0.31 -2.96
C GLU A 24 -3.08 -1.42 -3.48
N VAL A 25 -2.72 -2.39 -2.65
CA VAL A 25 -2.00 -3.60 -3.06
C VAL A 25 -2.97 -4.52 -3.81
N VAL A 26 -2.79 -4.66 -5.11
CA VAL A 26 -3.61 -5.56 -5.94
C VAL A 26 -2.98 -6.94 -6.10
N GLU A 27 -1.67 -7.05 -5.88
CA GLU A 27 -0.92 -8.31 -5.86
C GLU A 27 0.37 -8.19 -5.05
N VAL A 28 0.76 -9.27 -4.36
CA VAL A 28 2.04 -9.37 -3.66
C VAL A 28 2.98 -10.26 -4.46
N LEU A 29 4.10 -9.70 -4.90
CA LEU A 29 5.05 -10.38 -5.79
C LEU A 29 6.25 -10.96 -5.02
N GLY A 30 6.57 -10.39 -3.85
CA GLY A 30 7.63 -10.90 -3.00
C GLY A 30 7.20 -12.10 -2.15
N PRO A 31 8.16 -12.92 -1.70
CA PRO A 31 7.88 -14.10 -0.89
C PRO A 31 7.26 -13.70 0.46
N GLU A 32 6.35 -14.53 0.97
CA GLU A 32 5.77 -14.41 2.31
C GLU A 32 5.16 -13.04 2.66
N GLY A 33 4.61 -12.32 1.67
CA GLY A 33 3.98 -11.01 1.89
C GLY A 33 4.96 -9.83 1.80
N SER A 34 6.22 -10.07 1.43
CA SER A 34 7.24 -9.02 1.29
C SER A 34 7.14 -8.26 -0.05
N PRO A 35 7.72 -7.06 -0.16
CA PRO A 35 7.85 -6.38 -1.45
C PRO A 35 8.68 -7.20 -2.46
N PRO A 36 8.52 -6.97 -3.77
CA PRO A 36 7.74 -5.90 -4.38
C PRO A 36 6.23 -6.17 -4.38
N TYR A 37 5.45 -5.09 -4.48
CA TYR A 37 3.99 -5.13 -4.56
C TYR A 37 3.52 -4.55 -5.90
N ARG A 38 2.51 -5.17 -6.51
CA ARG A 38 1.72 -4.51 -7.55
C ARG A 38 0.66 -3.68 -6.86
N VAL A 39 0.65 -2.39 -7.14
CA VAL A 39 -0.24 -1.43 -6.50
C VAL A 39 -1.05 -0.66 -7.54
N ARG A 40 -2.25 -0.24 -7.14
CA ARG A 40 -3.14 0.60 -7.94
C ARG A 40 -3.34 1.94 -7.25
N ALA A 41 -3.06 3.02 -7.97
CA ALA A 41 -3.32 4.39 -7.53
C ALA A 41 -4.81 4.75 -7.71
N GLU A 42 -5.25 5.85 -7.09
CA GLU A 42 -6.65 6.30 -7.15
C GLU A 42 -7.13 6.63 -8.57
N ASN A 43 -6.22 7.00 -9.46
CA ASN A 43 -6.52 7.22 -10.89
C ASN A 43 -6.68 5.90 -11.70
N GLY A 44 -6.56 4.74 -11.04
CA GLY A 44 -6.64 3.42 -11.65
C GLY A 44 -5.33 2.91 -12.26
N HIS A 45 -4.26 3.70 -12.25
CA HIS A 45 -2.97 3.28 -12.79
C HIS A 45 -2.31 2.23 -11.89
N GLU A 46 -1.88 1.12 -12.49
CA GLU A 46 -1.15 0.05 -11.81
C GLU A 46 0.37 0.16 -12.01
N THR A 47 1.14 -0.06 -10.95
CA THR A 47 2.61 -0.07 -11.01
C THR A 47 3.20 -1.06 -10.03
N VAL A 48 4.47 -1.43 -10.21
CA VAL A 48 5.23 -2.20 -9.24
C VAL A 48 5.97 -1.24 -8.32
N MET A 49 5.84 -1.44 -7.02
CA MET A 49 6.40 -0.58 -6.00
C MET A 49 7.13 -1.40 -4.92
N SER A 50 8.30 -0.90 -4.51
CA SER A 50 8.99 -1.36 -3.31
C SER A 50 8.96 -0.24 -2.27
N PRO A 51 8.13 -0.34 -1.21
CA PRO A 51 7.98 0.71 -0.22
C PRO A 51 9.28 0.98 0.55
N GLY A 52 9.53 2.26 0.84
CA GLY A 52 10.60 2.71 1.70
C GLY A 52 10.23 2.68 3.20
N PRO A 53 11.13 3.12 4.09
CA PRO A 53 10.92 3.09 5.54
C PRO A 53 9.76 3.98 6.03
N ASP A 54 9.43 5.04 5.30
CA ASP A 54 8.34 5.97 5.65
C ASP A 54 6.95 5.48 5.17
N CYS A 55 6.87 4.28 4.60
CA CYS A 55 5.61 3.70 4.17
C CYS A 55 4.93 2.98 5.33
N GLN A 56 3.61 3.06 5.40
CA GLN A 56 2.78 2.33 6.35
C GLN A 56 1.78 1.44 5.61
N VAL A 57 1.61 0.21 6.08
CA VAL A 57 0.51 -0.66 5.62
C VAL A 57 -0.71 -0.38 6.48
N LYS A 58 -1.81 0.00 5.85
CA LYS A 58 -3.15 -0.01 6.44
C LYS A 58 -3.85 -1.24 5.92
N HIS A 59 -3.97 -2.25 6.78
CA HIS A 59 -4.84 -3.38 6.49
C HIS A 59 -6.27 -2.84 6.34
N GLN A 60 -7.03 -3.38 5.39
CA GLN A 60 -8.46 -3.12 5.40
C GLN A 60 -8.94 -3.58 6.78
N GLU A 61 -9.48 -2.66 7.58
CA GLU A 61 -10.17 -3.09 8.80
C GLU A 61 -11.15 -4.15 8.34
N GLU A 62 -10.98 -5.37 8.86
CA GLU A 62 -12.02 -6.37 8.78
C GLU A 62 -13.22 -5.71 9.46
N HIS A 63 -14.05 -5.04 8.67
CA HIS A 63 -15.46 -4.92 8.94
C HIS A 63 -15.99 -6.35 8.84
N ARG A 64 -15.67 -7.11 9.88
CA ARG A 64 -16.34 -8.27 10.40
C ARG A 64 -17.75 -7.79 10.77
N GLN A 65 -18.55 -7.42 9.77
CA GLN A 65 -19.99 -7.31 9.91
C GLN A 65 -20.49 -8.75 9.86
N ARG A 66 -20.45 -9.39 11.03
CA ARG A 66 -21.38 -10.48 11.36
C ARG A 66 -22.65 -9.86 11.93
#